data_AF-M1TS31-F1
#
_entry.id   AF-M1TS31-F1
#
_cell.length_a   1.000
_cell.length_b   1.000
_cell.length_c   1.000
_cell.angle_alpha   90.00
_cell.angle_beta   90.00
_cell.angle_gamma   90.00
#
_symmetry.space_group_name_H-M   'P 1'
#
loop_
_entity.id
_entity.type
_entity.pdbx_description
1 polymer ?
#
loop_
_entity_poly.entity_id
_entity_poly.type
_entity_poly.pdbx_seq_one_letter_code
_entity_poly.pdbx_strand_id
1 'polypeptide(L)'
;MSEDNNSARNGHDDSEDRFDEDGFQHFGQNEWSAGSRPKYEPTSHPEDAPGGFRPYEGPVDGQAGSQGQSQWKNQDPYQGYSQGSAPNYGTSPYPQGSQGPQGNGAAGYQSFGGAAGFEGAGQGPLEKGSGRVDLTRAVKFGFRTVFSNPTIWLLGTIALGLFFILLSGIAGFIAYSLDPTGAAANNLFSTPNIVTNVIMFVVSAAVTIAVLAGALVSVDGRKTVLGDFFKPKNVAQTVTLIFVLGVFSLVVGGLTSNVMAEAIKVDETLSTIDVNNSSLGLVLFGLLAMVLISPLYSFWTFYTADGTHSAASAVSHGLKDAARNYPKLLLFQVLGGFVMIVIGVLTIFLGLIVLAPAYFLTSAHLYRQMSGGVIPAAPRN
;
A
#
# COMPACT_ATOMS: atom_id res chain seq x y z
N MET A 1 -20.36 -5.56 -80.55
CA MET A 1 -20.23 -4.11 -80.84
C MET A 1 -19.49 -3.53 -79.64
N SER A 2 -18.16 -3.65 -79.70
CA SER A 2 -17.16 -2.59 -80.01
C SER A 2 -16.75 -1.89 -78.71
N GLU A 3 -15.59 -2.20 -78.09
CA GLU A 3 -14.23 -1.65 -78.41
C GLU A 3 -14.23 -0.11 -78.23
N ASP A 4 -13.42 0.55 -77.39
CA ASP A 4 -11.95 0.56 -77.21
C ASP A 4 -11.62 0.99 -75.75
N ASN A 5 -10.60 0.54 -75.00
CA ASN A 5 -9.16 0.38 -75.18
C ASN A 5 -8.36 1.69 -75.41
N ASN A 6 -7.66 2.15 -74.38
CA ASN A 6 -6.36 2.81 -74.58
C ASN A 6 -5.42 2.64 -73.38
N SER A 7 -4.49 1.69 -73.56
CA SER A 7 -3.03 1.75 -73.29
C SER A 7 -2.42 3.12 -72.95
N ALA A 8 -1.23 3.29 -72.37
CA ALA A 8 -0.20 2.49 -71.67
C ALA A 8 1.06 3.40 -71.67
N ARG A 9 1.92 3.35 -70.63
CA ARG A 9 3.40 3.60 -70.61
C ARG A 9 3.83 3.84 -69.16
N ASN A 10 4.43 2.86 -68.47
CA ASN A 10 5.85 2.45 -68.46
C ASN A 10 6.85 3.60 -68.28
N GLY A 11 7.52 3.57 -67.12
CA GLY A 11 8.76 4.28 -66.78
C GLY A 11 9.42 3.53 -65.62
N HIS A 12 10.35 2.66 -65.98
CA HIS A 12 11.26 1.89 -65.13
C HIS A 12 12.50 2.76 -64.91
N ASP A 13 13.00 2.88 -63.67
CA ASP A 13 14.39 3.26 -63.42
C ASP A 13 14.85 2.64 -62.10
N ASP A 14 15.93 1.87 -62.24
CA ASP A 14 16.73 1.23 -61.20
C ASP A 14 17.66 2.25 -60.53
N SER A 15 17.94 2.07 -59.24
CA SER A 15 19.28 2.33 -58.67
C SER A 15 19.40 1.85 -57.22
N GLU A 16 20.06 0.70 -57.11
CA GLU A 16 21.02 0.20 -56.12
C GLU A 16 21.39 1.05 -54.87
N ASP A 17 21.46 0.31 -53.75
CA ASP A 17 22.53 0.25 -52.73
C ASP A 17 23.36 1.50 -52.40
N ARG A 18 23.38 1.85 -51.09
CA ARG A 18 24.63 1.96 -50.32
C ARG A 18 24.38 2.17 -48.82
N PHE A 19 25.02 1.30 -48.03
CA PHE A 19 25.46 1.53 -46.66
C PHE A 19 26.29 2.81 -46.57
N ASP A 20 26.28 3.49 -45.42
CA ASP A 20 27.49 4.06 -44.82
C ASP A 20 27.27 4.39 -43.33
N GLU A 21 28.04 3.66 -42.51
CA GLU A 21 28.47 4.02 -41.15
C GLU A 21 29.61 5.06 -41.23
N ASP A 22 29.83 5.74 -40.11
CA ASP A 22 31.02 6.52 -39.73
C ASP A 22 31.22 7.94 -40.29
N GLY A 23 31.37 8.89 -39.36
CA GLY A 23 31.76 10.26 -39.69
C GLY A 23 31.79 11.21 -38.50
N PHE A 24 32.63 10.93 -37.50
CA PHE A 24 33.10 11.96 -36.56
C PHE A 24 33.79 13.10 -37.33
N GLN A 25 33.47 14.37 -37.05
CA GLN A 25 34.40 15.37 -36.48
C GLN A 25 33.98 16.85 -36.69
N HIS A 26 34.12 17.59 -35.57
CA HIS A 26 34.51 18.99 -35.38
C HIS A 26 33.63 20.16 -35.88
N PHE A 27 33.15 20.99 -34.94
CA PHE A 27 33.61 22.35 -34.55
C PHE A 27 32.53 22.91 -33.58
N GLY A 28 32.82 23.34 -32.35
CA GLY A 28 33.58 24.54 -32.05
C GLY A 28 33.62 24.82 -30.54
N GLN A 29 34.74 25.41 -30.14
CA GLN A 29 35.09 25.87 -28.81
C GLN A 29 34.12 26.96 -28.32
N ASN A 30 33.85 26.99 -27.02
CA ASN A 30 33.51 28.21 -26.29
C ASN A 30 33.99 28.09 -24.84
N GLU A 31 35.04 28.84 -24.52
CA GLU A 31 35.57 29.08 -23.19
C GLU A 31 34.61 29.97 -22.38
N TRP A 32 34.16 29.51 -21.21
CA TRP A 32 33.68 30.37 -20.12
C TRP A 32 34.17 29.87 -18.76
N SER A 33 35.13 30.65 -18.25
CA SER A 33 35.56 30.93 -16.87
C SER A 33 35.21 29.98 -15.71
N ALA A 34 36.27 29.69 -14.96
CA ALA A 34 36.34 28.82 -13.79
C ALA A 34 35.55 29.31 -12.57
N GLY A 35 34.61 28.48 -12.12
CA GLY A 35 34.11 28.45 -10.74
C GLY A 35 34.52 27.13 -10.10
N SER A 36 35.27 27.20 -9.00
CA SER A 36 35.88 26.09 -8.27
C SER A 36 34.86 24.99 -7.91
N ARG A 37 34.94 23.85 -8.60
CA ARG A 37 34.24 22.62 -8.17
C ARG A 37 35.03 21.98 -7.02
N PRO A 38 34.38 21.49 -5.94
CA PRO A 38 35.08 20.76 -4.89
C PRO A 38 35.80 19.54 -5.49
N LYS A 39 37.10 19.40 -5.21
CA LYS A 39 37.85 18.17 -5.49
C LYS A 39 37.24 17.07 -4.64
N TYR A 40 36.80 15.97 -5.25
CA TYR A 40 36.49 14.76 -4.51
C TYR A 40 37.79 14.24 -3.87
N GLU A 41 37.78 14.10 -2.54
CA GLU A 41 38.84 13.38 -1.86
C GLU A 41 38.75 11.89 -2.22
N PRO A 42 39.88 11.21 -2.49
CA PRO A 42 39.88 9.78 -2.76
C PRO A 42 39.21 9.02 -1.61
N THR A 43 38.22 8.19 -1.94
CA THR A 43 37.60 7.30 -0.96
C THR A 43 38.54 6.11 -0.78
N SER A 44 38.98 5.82 0.44
CA SER A 44 39.87 4.67 0.69
C SER A 44 39.12 3.36 0.43
N HIS A 45 39.55 2.59 -0.55
CA HIS A 45 38.96 1.29 -0.83
C HIS A 45 39.61 0.21 0.04
N PRO A 46 38.91 -0.91 0.35
CA PRO A 46 39.46 -2.01 1.14
C PRO A 46 40.74 -2.62 0.55
N GLU A 47 40.93 -2.52 -0.77
CA GLU A 47 42.17 -2.90 -1.46
C GLU A 47 43.40 -2.01 -1.15
N ASP A 48 43.20 -0.79 -0.63
CA ASP A 48 44.28 0.17 -0.35
C ASP A 48 44.95 -0.01 1.03
N ALA A 49 44.50 -1.00 1.81
CA ALA A 49 45.08 -1.30 3.12
C ALA A 49 46.46 -1.99 2.98
N PRO A 50 47.47 -1.61 3.78
CA PRO A 50 48.76 -2.32 3.81
C PRO A 50 48.54 -3.74 4.35
N GLY A 51 48.38 -4.72 3.47
CA GLY A 51 48.09 -6.09 3.89
C GLY A 51 47.57 -7.04 2.82
N GLY A 52 47.09 -6.57 1.66
CA GLY A 52 46.83 -7.37 0.45
C GLY A 52 45.82 -8.52 0.59
N PHE A 53 44.85 -8.57 -0.33
CA PHE A 53 43.90 -9.68 -0.46
C PHE A 53 44.60 -11.05 -0.46
N ARG A 54 44.34 -11.89 0.54
CA ARG A 54 44.71 -13.31 0.52
C ARG A 54 43.55 -14.13 -0.06
N PRO A 55 43.70 -14.82 -1.20
CA PRO A 55 42.69 -15.75 -1.67
C PRO A 55 42.60 -16.92 -0.69
N TYR A 56 41.37 -17.28 -0.31
CA TYR A 56 41.10 -18.50 0.45
C TYR A 56 41.18 -19.70 -0.50
N GLU A 57 42.30 -20.42 -0.47
CA GLU A 57 42.41 -21.77 -1.02
C GLU A 57 42.04 -22.79 0.07
N GLY A 58 41.02 -23.60 -0.17
CA GLY A 58 40.60 -24.69 0.69
C GLY A 58 39.93 -25.82 -0.11
N PRO A 59 40.05 -27.09 0.33
CA PRO A 59 40.36 -28.20 -0.57
C PRO A 59 39.15 -28.96 -1.11
N VAL A 60 39.37 -29.62 -2.24
CA VAL A 60 38.50 -30.61 -2.88
C VAL A 60 38.68 -31.97 -2.19
N ASP A 61 37.59 -32.56 -1.67
CA ASP A 61 37.18 -33.98 -1.82
C ASP A 61 36.18 -34.46 -0.75
N GLY A 62 35.16 -35.22 -1.18
CA GLY A 62 34.73 -36.44 -0.49
C GLY A 62 33.61 -36.42 0.59
N GLN A 63 32.39 -36.78 0.15
CA GLN A 63 31.46 -37.75 0.77
C GLN A 63 30.96 -37.67 2.25
N ALA A 64 29.63 -37.56 2.35
CA ALA A 64 28.67 -38.32 3.18
C ALA A 64 28.70 -38.28 4.74
N GLY A 65 27.52 -38.02 5.34
CA GLY A 65 27.01 -38.83 6.47
C GLY A 65 26.74 -38.16 7.82
N SER A 66 25.46 -37.81 8.04
CA SER A 66 24.63 -37.96 9.26
C SER A 66 25.19 -37.90 10.70
N GLN A 67 24.50 -37.07 11.50
CA GLN A 67 24.00 -37.29 12.89
C GLN A 67 24.98 -37.57 14.04
N GLY A 68 24.81 -36.83 15.15
CA GLY A 68 25.22 -37.31 16.48
C GLY A 68 25.38 -36.24 17.56
N GLN A 69 24.47 -36.24 18.53
CA GLN A 69 24.47 -35.45 19.77
C GLN A 69 25.59 -35.87 20.75
N SER A 70 25.97 -34.96 21.67
CA SER A 70 26.14 -35.10 23.14
C SER A 70 27.30 -34.21 23.65
N GLN A 71 27.17 -33.30 24.64
CA GLN A 71 26.81 -33.38 26.07
C GLN A 71 28.08 -33.25 26.97
N TRP A 72 28.04 -32.26 27.89
CA TRP A 72 28.73 -32.12 29.20
C TRP A 72 30.04 -31.28 29.38
N LYS A 73 29.90 -30.31 30.32
CA LYS A 73 30.71 -29.98 31.52
C LYS A 73 32.04 -29.19 31.44
N ASN A 74 31.99 -28.06 32.17
CA ASN A 74 32.93 -27.49 33.16
C ASN A 74 34.46 -27.52 32.90
N GLN A 75 35.09 -26.34 32.89
CA GLN A 75 36.17 -25.95 33.83
C GLN A 75 36.81 -24.58 33.46
N ASP A 76 36.68 -23.61 34.36
CA ASP A 76 37.75 -22.62 34.67
C ASP A 76 38.85 -23.36 35.48
N PRO A 77 40.15 -22.97 35.49
CA PRO A 77 40.63 -21.60 35.80
C PRO A 77 41.94 -21.16 35.09
N TYR A 78 42.35 -19.87 35.22
CA TYR A 78 43.68 -19.45 35.72
C TYR A 78 43.89 -17.91 35.65
N GLN A 79 44.53 -17.38 36.71
CA GLN A 79 44.87 -15.99 36.98
C GLN A 79 46.21 -15.55 36.34
N GLY A 80 46.32 -14.25 36.02
CA GLY A 80 47.47 -13.39 36.34
C GLY A 80 48.55 -13.15 35.26
N TYR A 81 48.78 -11.88 34.89
CA TYR A 81 50.02 -11.12 35.20
C TYR A 81 49.96 -9.69 34.61
N SER A 82 50.54 -8.74 35.34
CA SER A 82 50.57 -7.29 35.10
C SER A 82 51.84 -6.81 34.39
N GLN A 83 51.75 -5.59 33.83
CA GLN A 83 52.74 -4.49 33.84
C GLN A 83 53.53 -4.20 32.55
N GLY A 84 53.42 -2.95 32.06
CA GLY A 84 54.25 -2.33 31.02
C GLY A 84 53.70 -0.96 30.60
N SER A 85 54.50 0.10 30.73
CA SER A 85 54.09 1.51 30.89
C SER A 85 54.30 2.41 29.66
N ALA A 86 53.34 3.33 29.40
CA ALA A 86 53.43 4.69 28.79
C ALA A 86 53.97 4.88 27.33
N PRO A 87 53.62 5.95 26.55
CA PRO A 87 53.21 7.29 26.98
C PRO A 87 51.95 7.93 26.33
N ASN A 88 51.47 8.95 27.05
CA ASN A 88 50.31 9.82 26.88
C ASN A 88 50.59 11.01 25.94
N TYR A 89 49.63 11.39 25.09
CA TYR A 89 49.55 12.71 24.46
C TYR A 89 48.08 13.16 24.33
N GLY A 90 47.72 14.26 25.02
CA GLY A 90 46.69 15.22 24.60
C GLY A 90 45.28 15.12 25.22
N THR A 91 45.05 15.82 26.34
CA THR A 91 43.73 16.12 26.93
C THR A 91 43.44 17.62 27.02
N SER A 92 42.21 18.05 26.68
CA SER A 92 41.45 19.17 27.30
C SER A 92 40.07 19.42 26.62
N PRO A 93 39.04 20.05 27.26
CA PRO A 93 38.38 19.66 28.53
C PRO A 93 36.83 19.93 28.65
N TYR A 94 36.19 19.33 29.69
CA TYR A 94 34.95 19.67 30.45
C TYR A 94 33.50 19.34 29.93
N PRO A 95 32.48 19.18 30.83
CA PRO A 95 32.51 19.01 32.30
C PRO A 95 31.73 17.81 32.88
N GLN A 96 32.17 17.47 34.09
CA GLN A 96 31.69 16.43 35.00
C GLN A 96 30.51 16.93 35.86
N GLY A 97 29.52 16.06 36.11
CA GLY A 97 28.40 16.33 37.01
C GLY A 97 27.92 15.08 37.77
N SER A 98 28.39 14.96 39.02
CA SER A 98 27.78 14.36 40.23
C SER A 98 27.17 12.94 40.23
N GLN A 99 27.74 12.11 41.10
CA GLN A 99 27.25 10.81 41.57
C GLN A 99 26.09 10.93 42.58
N GLY A 100 25.12 10.02 42.49
CA GLY A 100 24.02 9.74 43.46
C GLY A 100 23.31 8.43 43.10
N PRO A 101 22.66 7.72 44.05
CA PRO A 101 22.92 6.31 44.35
C PRO A 101 22.09 5.25 43.57
N GLN A 102 22.65 4.03 43.55
CA GLN A 102 22.13 2.78 42.97
C GLN A 102 20.67 2.45 43.37
N GLY A 103 19.84 2.17 42.36
CA GLY A 103 18.51 1.59 42.49
C GLY A 103 18.12 0.78 41.25
N ASN A 104 17.76 -0.48 41.49
CA ASN A 104 17.41 -1.58 40.57
C ASN A 104 16.75 -1.24 39.20
N GLY A 105 17.36 -1.77 38.14
CA GLY A 105 16.73 -2.62 37.11
C GLY A 105 15.51 -2.09 36.35
N ALA A 106 15.75 -1.41 35.23
CA ALA A 106 14.80 -1.36 34.11
C ALA A 106 15.55 -1.35 32.78
N ALA A 107 15.22 -2.32 31.92
CA ALA A 107 15.80 -2.54 30.61
C ALA A 107 15.65 -1.31 29.70
N GLY A 108 16.74 -0.95 29.02
CA GLY A 108 16.89 0.28 28.25
C GLY A 108 15.92 0.38 27.07
N TYR A 109 15.16 1.47 27.05
CA TYR A 109 14.62 2.03 25.81
C TYR A 109 15.71 2.90 25.19
N GLN A 110 16.20 2.48 24.03
CA GLN A 110 17.09 3.28 23.20
C GLN A 110 16.24 4.40 22.57
N SER A 111 16.28 5.56 23.21
CA SER A 111 15.65 6.80 22.76
C SER A 111 16.40 7.34 21.55
N PHE A 112 15.72 7.42 20.41
CA PHE A 112 16.18 8.23 19.28
C PHE A 112 15.72 9.68 19.55
N GLY A 113 16.63 10.51 20.05
CA GLY A 113 16.37 11.96 20.25
C GLY A 113 16.25 12.69 18.91
N GLY A 114 15.62 13.87 18.80
CA GLY A 114 14.90 14.70 19.75
C GLY A 114 14.44 15.98 19.05
N ALA A 115 13.34 16.59 19.51
CA ALA A 115 13.06 18.03 19.49
C ALA A 115 11.70 18.27 20.16
N ALA A 116 11.68 19.11 21.21
CA ALA A 116 10.49 19.53 21.91
C ALA A 116 9.78 20.65 21.13
N GLY A 117 8.49 20.46 20.85
CA GLY A 117 7.60 21.42 20.20
C GLY A 117 6.37 20.69 19.68
N PHE A 118 5.19 21.03 20.16
CA PHE A 118 3.93 20.45 19.70
C PHE A 118 3.71 20.71 18.19
N GLU A 119 3.27 19.70 17.41
CA GLU A 119 2.14 19.73 16.44
C GLU A 119 2.31 18.82 15.20
N GLY A 120 1.58 17.70 15.20
CA GLY A 120 1.33 16.85 14.02
C GLY A 120 1.13 15.39 14.43
N ALA A 121 -0.01 14.77 14.09
CA ALA A 121 -0.37 13.41 14.55
C ALA A 121 0.56 12.26 14.11
N GLY A 122 1.63 12.56 13.37
CA GLY A 122 2.68 11.61 12.99
C GLY A 122 3.95 11.67 13.84
N GLN A 123 4.28 12.78 14.51
CA GLN A 123 5.62 12.97 15.12
C GLN A 123 5.75 12.41 16.55
N GLY A 124 4.96 11.38 16.89
CA GLY A 124 5.13 10.66 18.14
C GLY A 124 6.29 9.67 18.07
N PRO A 125 6.89 9.26 19.21
CA PRO A 125 7.78 8.11 19.24
C PRO A 125 7.11 6.92 18.52
N LEU A 126 7.86 6.13 17.78
CA LEU A 126 7.33 4.96 17.08
C LEU A 126 7.54 3.69 17.91
N GLU A 127 6.59 2.77 17.87
CA GLU A 127 6.71 1.45 18.50
C GLU A 127 6.31 0.33 17.53
N LYS A 128 6.75 -0.89 17.82
CA LYS A 128 6.40 -2.06 17.01
C LYS A 128 5.02 -2.57 17.38
N GLY A 129 4.21 -2.88 16.36
CA GLY A 129 2.92 -3.51 16.51
C GLY A 129 3.04 -4.86 17.22
N SER A 130 2.09 -5.15 18.12
CA SER A 130 2.11 -6.35 18.96
C SER A 130 1.55 -7.60 18.26
N GLY A 131 1.10 -7.49 17.01
CA GLY A 131 0.36 -8.54 16.29
C GLY A 131 -1.11 -8.64 16.72
N ARG A 132 -1.53 -7.89 17.75
CA ARG A 132 -2.90 -7.82 18.25
C ARG A 132 -3.49 -6.44 18.01
N VAL A 133 -4.75 -6.40 17.62
CA VAL A 133 -5.44 -5.13 17.32
C VAL A 133 -6.01 -4.47 18.58
N ASP A 134 -5.86 -3.15 18.64
CA ASP A 134 -6.51 -2.24 19.58
C ASP A 134 -7.33 -1.23 18.75
N LEU A 135 -8.64 -1.49 18.71
CA LEU A 135 -9.60 -0.72 17.93
C LEU A 135 -9.69 0.72 18.43
N THR A 136 -9.75 0.92 19.74
CA THR A 136 -9.91 2.26 20.33
C THR A 136 -8.73 3.14 19.94
N ARG A 137 -7.52 2.60 20.01
CA ARG A 137 -6.31 3.31 19.60
C ARG A 137 -6.31 3.62 18.10
N ALA A 138 -6.68 2.65 17.26
CA ALA A 138 -6.72 2.83 15.82
C ALA A 138 -7.80 3.84 15.36
N VAL A 139 -8.97 3.83 16.01
CA VAL A 139 -10.06 4.79 15.76
C VAL A 139 -9.63 6.19 16.18
N LYS A 140 -9.07 6.35 17.39
CA LYS A 140 -8.54 7.64 17.85
C LYS A 140 -7.46 8.16 16.90
N PHE A 141 -6.56 7.30 16.44
CA PHE A 141 -5.56 7.66 15.45
C PHE A 141 -6.19 8.14 14.14
N GLY A 142 -7.18 7.42 13.61
CA GLY A 142 -7.84 7.78 12.36
C GLY A 142 -8.44 9.19 12.40
N PHE A 143 -9.30 9.46 13.38
CA PHE A 143 -9.90 10.79 13.55
C PHE A 143 -8.86 11.87 13.83
N ARG A 144 -7.89 11.61 14.74
CA ARG A 144 -6.83 12.57 15.04
C ARG A 144 -6.02 12.94 13.79
N THR A 145 -5.71 11.96 12.96
CA THR A 145 -4.93 12.16 11.74
C THR A 145 -5.68 13.02 10.73
N VAL A 146 -6.98 12.75 10.52
CA VAL A 146 -7.85 13.58 9.67
C VAL A 146 -7.81 15.05 10.11
N PHE A 147 -8.01 15.33 11.39
CA PHE A 147 -8.08 16.71 11.89
C PHE A 147 -6.73 17.38 12.10
N SER A 148 -5.64 16.61 12.22
CA SER A 148 -4.27 17.18 12.27
C SER A 148 -3.71 17.55 10.90
N ASN A 149 -4.28 17.00 9.83
CA ASN A 149 -3.91 17.29 8.45
C ASN A 149 -5.16 17.40 7.56
N PRO A 150 -6.06 18.36 7.86
CA PRO A 150 -7.36 18.46 7.22
C PRO A 150 -7.25 18.84 5.74
N THR A 151 -6.20 19.58 5.36
CA THR A 151 -5.94 19.94 3.96
C THR A 151 -5.80 18.71 3.07
N ILE A 152 -5.10 17.68 3.54
CA ILE A 152 -4.92 16.45 2.74
C ILE A 152 -6.15 15.55 2.86
N TRP A 153 -6.65 15.32 4.07
CA TRP A 153 -7.69 14.31 4.28
C TRP A 153 -9.10 14.81 3.97
N LEU A 154 -9.46 16.03 4.37
CA LEU A 154 -10.81 16.57 4.11
C LEU A 154 -10.93 17.11 2.68
N LEU A 155 -10.01 17.98 2.24
CA LEU A 155 -10.06 18.47 0.85
C LEU A 155 -9.78 17.35 -0.15
N GLY A 156 -8.91 16.38 0.18
CA GLY A 156 -8.70 15.20 -0.65
C GLY A 156 -9.98 14.38 -0.82
N THR A 157 -10.75 14.17 0.26
CA THR A 157 -12.03 13.45 0.18
C THR A 157 -13.07 14.22 -0.63
N ILE A 158 -13.15 15.54 -0.46
CA ILE A 158 -14.03 16.40 -1.27
C ILE A 158 -13.64 16.34 -2.74
N ALA A 159 -12.34 16.49 -3.05
CA ALA A 159 -11.82 16.45 -4.41
C ALA A 159 -12.07 15.09 -5.07
N LEU A 160 -11.84 13.98 -4.36
CA LEU A 160 -12.16 12.64 -4.84
C LEU A 160 -13.67 12.46 -5.06
N GLY A 161 -14.51 12.95 -4.15
CA GLY A 161 -15.97 12.91 -4.31
C GLY A 161 -16.43 13.64 -5.57
N LEU A 162 -15.97 14.87 -5.78
CA LEU A 162 -16.25 15.64 -6.99
C LEU A 162 -15.70 14.96 -8.25
N PHE A 163 -14.48 14.41 -8.18
CA PHE A 163 -13.88 13.65 -9.27
C PHE A 163 -14.74 12.44 -9.65
N PHE A 164 -15.24 11.65 -8.69
CA PHE A 164 -16.09 10.50 -8.98
C PHE A 164 -17.49 10.90 -9.49
N ILE A 165 -18.04 12.03 -9.04
CA ILE A 165 -19.29 12.58 -9.60
C ILE A 165 -19.09 12.93 -11.08
N LEU A 166 -18.00 13.65 -11.41
CA LEU A 166 -17.68 14.01 -12.78
C LEU A 166 -17.38 12.78 -13.65
N LEU A 167 -16.57 11.85 -13.12
CA LEU A 167 -16.23 10.60 -13.81
C LEU A 167 -17.49 9.79 -14.12
N SER A 168 -18.43 9.68 -13.17
CA SER A 168 -19.69 8.98 -13.37
C SER A 168 -20.52 9.62 -14.50
N GLY A 169 -20.62 10.95 -14.52
CA GLY A 169 -21.30 11.67 -15.61
C GLY A 169 -20.64 11.47 -16.98
N ILE A 170 -19.30 11.53 -17.04
CA ILE A 170 -18.54 11.28 -18.27
C ILE A 170 -18.71 9.83 -18.73
N ALA A 171 -18.61 8.87 -17.82
CA ALA A 171 -18.75 7.46 -18.14
C ALA A 171 -20.19 7.15 -18.63
N GLY A 172 -21.21 7.74 -18.01
CA GLY A 172 -22.60 7.67 -18.47
C GLY A 172 -22.80 8.29 -19.86
N PHE A 173 -22.17 9.44 -20.14
CA PHE A 173 -22.19 10.05 -21.47
C PHE A 173 -21.51 9.18 -22.52
N ILE A 174 -20.36 8.58 -22.20
CA ILE A 174 -19.67 7.61 -23.08
C ILE A 174 -20.57 6.40 -23.33
N ALA A 175 -21.17 5.85 -22.29
CA ALA A 175 -22.08 4.71 -22.38
C ALA A 175 -23.24 5.00 -23.34
N TYR A 176 -23.91 6.14 -23.15
CA TYR A 176 -25.01 6.59 -24.00
C TYR A 176 -24.55 6.84 -25.45
N SER A 177 -23.35 7.40 -25.65
CA SER A 177 -22.82 7.70 -26.98
C SER A 177 -22.45 6.44 -27.78
N LEU A 178 -22.04 5.36 -27.10
CA LEU A 178 -21.69 4.09 -27.75
C LEU A 178 -22.93 3.32 -28.21
N ASP A 179 -23.93 3.23 -27.35
CA ASP A 179 -25.20 2.57 -27.64
C ASP A 179 -26.28 3.12 -26.70
N PRO A 180 -27.12 4.06 -27.17
CA PRO A 180 -28.20 4.64 -26.38
C PRO A 180 -29.20 3.59 -25.87
N THR A 181 -29.46 2.55 -26.68
CA THR A 181 -30.42 1.50 -26.33
C THR A 181 -29.87 0.55 -25.28
N GLY A 182 -28.60 0.15 -25.43
CA GLY A 182 -27.88 -0.69 -24.48
C GLY A 182 -27.52 0.02 -23.18
N ALA A 183 -27.39 1.35 -23.19
CA ALA A 183 -27.18 2.16 -21.98
C ALA A 183 -28.47 2.31 -21.16
N ALA A 184 -29.64 2.34 -21.82
CA ALA A 184 -30.93 2.30 -21.15
C ALA A 184 -31.31 0.89 -20.67
N ALA A 185 -30.77 -0.15 -21.31
CA ALA A 185 -30.94 -1.52 -20.90
C ALA A 185 -30.03 -1.84 -19.69
N ASN A 186 -30.62 -2.19 -18.55
CA ASN A 186 -29.90 -2.64 -17.35
C ASN A 186 -29.28 -4.06 -17.51
N ASN A 187 -28.65 -4.34 -18.66
CA ASN A 187 -28.03 -5.62 -18.98
C ASN A 187 -26.53 -5.59 -18.64
N LEU A 188 -26.12 -6.39 -17.65
CA LEU A 188 -24.73 -6.46 -17.16
C LEU A 188 -23.66 -6.69 -18.24
N PHE A 189 -24.01 -7.37 -19.33
CA PHE A 189 -23.07 -7.73 -20.41
C PHE A 189 -23.24 -6.86 -21.66
N SER A 190 -24.02 -5.78 -21.60
CA SER A 190 -24.08 -4.83 -22.71
C SER A 190 -22.74 -4.10 -22.88
N THR A 191 -22.39 -3.77 -24.12
CA THR A 191 -21.16 -3.02 -24.42
C THR A 191 -21.03 -1.75 -23.57
N PRO A 192 -22.08 -0.90 -23.41
CA PRO A 192 -22.01 0.30 -22.55
C PRO A 192 -21.72 -0.01 -21.08
N ASN A 193 -22.34 -1.06 -20.53
CA ASN A 193 -22.13 -1.45 -19.13
C ASN A 193 -20.73 -2.02 -18.91
N ILE A 194 -20.23 -2.85 -19.83
CA ILE A 194 -18.86 -3.37 -19.75
C ILE A 194 -17.85 -2.21 -19.77
N VAL A 195 -17.98 -1.28 -20.73
CA VAL A 195 -17.06 -0.14 -20.86
C VAL A 195 -17.08 0.73 -19.60
N THR A 196 -18.26 1.08 -19.11
CA THR A 196 -18.42 1.91 -17.91
C THR A 196 -17.84 1.22 -16.67
N ASN A 197 -18.14 -0.07 -16.47
CA ASN A 197 -17.64 -0.82 -15.33
C ASN A 197 -16.12 -0.98 -15.36
N VAL A 198 -15.53 -1.21 -16.55
CA VAL A 198 -14.07 -1.31 -16.69
C VAL A 198 -13.41 0.04 -16.39
N ILE A 199 -13.92 1.16 -16.91
CA ILE A 199 -13.41 2.50 -16.61
C ILE A 199 -13.48 2.77 -15.10
N MET A 200 -14.64 2.54 -14.49
CA MET A 200 -14.85 2.76 -13.06
C MET A 200 -13.94 1.86 -12.21
N PHE A 201 -13.77 0.60 -12.60
CA PHE A 201 -12.89 -0.34 -11.91
C PHE A 201 -11.42 0.12 -11.97
N VAL A 202 -10.90 0.44 -13.16
CA VAL A 202 -9.50 0.86 -13.34
C VAL A 202 -9.20 2.14 -12.57
N VAL A 203 -10.07 3.15 -12.67
CA VAL A 203 -9.89 4.42 -11.95
C VAL A 203 -10.00 4.21 -10.44
N SER A 204 -10.99 3.45 -9.97
CA SER A 204 -11.15 3.15 -8.54
C SER A 204 -9.97 2.36 -7.98
N ALA A 205 -9.40 1.42 -8.74
CA ALA A 205 -8.20 0.69 -8.37
C ALA A 205 -7.00 1.63 -8.22
N ALA A 206 -6.78 2.53 -9.18
CA ALA A 206 -5.70 3.52 -9.13
C ALA A 206 -5.83 4.46 -7.92
N VAL A 207 -7.04 4.97 -7.66
CA VAL A 207 -7.32 5.81 -6.48
C VAL A 207 -7.08 5.02 -5.20
N THR A 208 -7.55 3.77 -5.12
CA THR A 208 -7.36 2.92 -3.94
C THR A 208 -5.88 2.72 -3.64
N ILE A 209 -5.06 2.41 -4.66
CA ILE A 209 -3.60 2.24 -4.51
C ILE A 209 -2.94 3.53 -3.99
N ALA A 210 -3.35 4.69 -4.53
CA ALA A 210 -2.84 5.98 -4.10
C ALA A 210 -3.21 6.30 -2.63
N VAL A 211 -4.47 6.05 -2.26
CA VAL A 211 -4.96 6.25 -0.88
C VAL A 211 -4.27 5.30 0.10
N LEU A 212 -4.05 4.04 -0.28
CA LEU A 212 -3.28 3.09 0.52
C LEU A 212 -1.85 3.61 0.77
N ALA A 213 -1.18 4.12 -0.26
CA ALA A 213 0.16 4.70 -0.12
C ALA A 213 0.18 5.87 0.86
N GLY A 214 -0.71 6.85 0.71
CA GLY A 214 -0.81 8.00 1.60
C GLY A 214 -1.19 7.63 3.04
N ALA A 215 -2.08 6.65 3.22
CA ALA A 215 -2.50 6.17 4.53
C ALA A 215 -1.37 5.43 5.25
N LEU A 216 -0.62 4.57 4.57
CA LEU A 216 0.53 3.88 5.16
C LEU A 216 1.61 4.87 5.62
N VAL A 217 1.90 5.89 4.82
CA VAL A 217 2.84 6.96 5.22
C VAL A 217 2.40 7.70 6.48
N SER A 218 1.09 7.93 6.64
CA SER A 218 0.56 8.60 7.83
C SER A 218 0.75 7.78 9.11
N VAL A 219 0.61 6.45 9.02
CA VAL A 219 0.79 5.54 10.16
C VAL A 219 2.27 5.36 10.49
N ASP A 220 3.16 5.50 9.51
CA ASP A 220 4.61 5.42 9.69
C ASP A 220 5.22 6.67 10.38
N GLY A 221 4.38 7.54 10.95
CA GLY A 221 4.81 8.70 11.75
C GLY A 221 5.21 9.93 10.95
N ARG A 222 4.90 9.99 9.66
CA ARG A 222 5.16 11.16 8.83
C ARG A 222 3.86 11.92 8.53
N LYS A 223 3.94 13.25 8.50
CA LYS A 223 2.82 14.07 8.02
C LYS A 223 2.69 13.84 6.51
N THR A 224 1.59 13.22 6.09
CA THR A 224 1.34 12.93 4.68
C THR A 224 1.27 14.20 3.85
N VAL A 225 1.94 14.20 2.70
CA VAL A 225 1.81 15.25 1.68
C VAL A 225 1.21 14.67 0.41
N LEU A 226 0.69 15.52 -0.49
CA LEU A 226 0.03 15.08 -1.72
C LEU A 226 0.94 14.16 -2.58
N GLY A 227 2.24 14.44 -2.62
CA GLY A 227 3.21 13.62 -3.37
C GLY A 227 3.39 12.20 -2.84
N ASP A 228 3.00 11.89 -1.60
CA ASP A 228 3.12 10.55 -1.04
C ASP A 228 2.10 9.57 -1.63
N PHE A 229 0.93 10.07 -2.05
CA PHE A 229 -0.14 9.28 -2.68
C PHE A 229 0.29 8.73 -4.05
N PHE A 230 1.22 9.39 -4.73
CA PHE A 230 1.72 9.00 -6.05
C PHE A 230 3.04 8.24 -6.00
N LYS A 231 3.44 7.77 -4.81
CA LYS A 231 4.62 6.90 -4.62
C LYS A 231 4.21 5.53 -4.06
N PRO A 232 3.25 4.82 -4.67
CA PRO A 232 2.85 3.51 -4.19
C PRO A 232 3.98 2.50 -4.34
N LYS A 233 4.10 1.60 -3.37
CA LYS A 233 5.02 0.46 -3.44
C LYS A 233 4.29 -0.74 -4.00
N ASN A 234 5.02 -1.60 -4.73
CA ASN A 234 4.54 -2.91 -5.13
C ASN A 234 3.16 -2.89 -5.82
N VAL A 235 3.04 -1.98 -6.79
CA VAL A 235 1.79 -1.70 -7.52
C VAL A 235 1.27 -2.94 -8.23
N ALA A 236 2.13 -3.69 -8.93
CA ALA A 236 1.72 -4.87 -9.70
C ALA A 236 1.00 -5.91 -8.81
N GLN A 237 1.58 -6.25 -7.65
CA GLN A 237 0.98 -7.22 -6.73
C GLN A 237 -0.32 -6.69 -6.11
N THR A 238 -0.38 -5.38 -5.83
CA THR A 238 -1.58 -4.74 -5.30
C THR A 238 -2.71 -4.73 -6.34
N VAL A 239 -2.40 -4.43 -7.60
CA VAL A 239 -3.35 -4.51 -8.73
C VAL A 239 -3.86 -5.94 -8.89
N THR A 240 -3.00 -6.95 -8.81
CA THR A 240 -3.41 -8.36 -8.88
C THR A 240 -4.45 -8.70 -7.81
N LEU A 241 -4.23 -8.29 -6.55
CA LEU A 241 -5.23 -8.52 -5.50
C LEU A 241 -6.51 -7.72 -5.70
N ILE A 242 -6.42 -6.45 -6.10
CA ILE A 242 -7.60 -5.64 -6.39
C ILE A 242 -8.42 -6.27 -7.52
N PHE A 243 -7.77 -6.83 -8.54
CA PHE A 243 -8.43 -7.55 -9.61
C PHE A 243 -9.12 -8.83 -9.13
N VAL A 244 -8.41 -9.67 -8.36
CA VAL A 244 -9.01 -10.90 -7.79
C VAL A 244 -10.21 -10.58 -6.90
N LEU A 245 -10.09 -9.58 -6.02
CA LEU A 245 -11.18 -9.13 -5.17
C LEU A 245 -12.32 -8.49 -5.98
N GLY A 246 -12.00 -7.76 -7.06
CA GLY A 246 -12.98 -7.18 -7.97
C GLY A 246 -13.80 -8.25 -8.69
N VAL A 247 -13.15 -9.30 -9.20
CA VAL A 247 -13.84 -10.46 -9.81
C VAL A 247 -14.69 -11.17 -8.77
N PHE A 248 -14.17 -11.40 -7.56
CA PHE A 248 -14.94 -11.98 -6.46
C PHE A 248 -16.19 -11.14 -6.14
N SER A 249 -16.04 -9.82 -6.00
CA SER A 249 -17.17 -8.90 -5.77
C SER A 249 -18.16 -8.89 -6.92
N LEU A 250 -17.71 -8.99 -8.18
CA LEU A 250 -18.59 -9.08 -9.35
C LEU A 250 -19.42 -10.36 -9.33
N VAL A 251 -18.79 -11.51 -9.06
CA VAL A 251 -19.49 -12.81 -8.97
C VAL A 251 -20.52 -12.79 -7.84
N VAL A 252 -20.10 -12.39 -6.63
CA VAL A 252 -20.98 -12.32 -5.47
C VAL A 252 -22.12 -11.33 -5.68
N GLY A 253 -21.80 -10.13 -6.19
CA GLY A 253 -22.79 -9.09 -6.46
C GLY A 253 -23.80 -9.53 -7.51
N GLY A 254 -23.33 -10.10 -8.62
CA GLY A 254 -24.19 -10.65 -9.68
C GLY A 254 -25.12 -11.74 -9.16
N LEU A 255 -24.62 -12.72 -8.39
CA LEU A 255 -25.45 -13.74 -7.77
C LEU A 255 -26.51 -13.13 -6.84
N THR A 256 -26.10 -12.17 -6.00
CA THR A 256 -27.00 -11.50 -5.06
C THR A 256 -28.08 -10.70 -5.78
N SER A 257 -27.72 -9.96 -6.83
CA SER A 257 -28.65 -9.19 -7.66
C SER A 257 -29.67 -10.08 -8.37
N ASN A 258 -29.26 -11.24 -8.88
CA ASN A 258 -30.17 -12.20 -9.50
C ASN A 258 -31.20 -12.73 -8.49
N VAL A 259 -30.75 -13.15 -7.30
CA VAL A 259 -31.67 -13.63 -6.25
C VAL A 259 -32.59 -12.50 -5.76
N MET A 260 -32.08 -11.27 -5.65
CA MET A 260 -32.88 -10.10 -5.27
C MET A 260 -33.95 -9.76 -6.32
N ALA A 261 -33.63 -9.85 -7.61
CA ALA A 261 -34.61 -9.65 -8.68
C ALA A 261 -35.73 -10.71 -8.66
N GLU A 262 -35.44 -11.92 -8.17
CA GLU A 262 -36.46 -12.93 -7.92
C GLU A 262 -37.26 -12.72 -6.62
N ALA A 263 -36.70 -11.96 -5.68
CA ALA A 263 -37.30 -11.75 -4.37
C ALA A 263 -38.53 -10.84 -4.40
N ILE A 264 -38.54 -9.85 -5.30
CA ILE A 264 -39.64 -8.90 -5.46
C ILE A 264 -39.92 -8.77 -6.95
N LYS A 265 -41.09 -9.24 -7.39
CA LYS A 265 -41.55 -9.10 -8.77
C LYS A 265 -42.84 -8.30 -8.80
N VAL A 266 -42.90 -7.31 -9.69
CA VAL A 266 -44.12 -6.57 -9.96
C VAL A 266 -44.84 -7.30 -11.08
N ASP A 267 -46.00 -7.88 -10.78
CA ASP A 267 -46.90 -8.39 -11.79
C ASP A 267 -47.74 -7.23 -12.32
N GLU A 268 -47.35 -6.71 -13.49
CA GLU A 268 -48.04 -5.62 -14.17
C GLU A 268 -49.44 -6.02 -14.65
N THR A 269 -49.68 -7.31 -14.90
CA THR A 269 -50.97 -7.82 -15.38
C THR A 269 -52.00 -7.83 -14.26
N LEU A 270 -51.57 -8.23 -13.07
CA LEU A 270 -52.41 -8.31 -11.88
C LEU A 270 -52.34 -7.04 -11.01
N SER A 271 -51.45 -6.10 -11.33
CA SER A 271 -51.15 -4.93 -10.48
C SER A 271 -50.78 -5.33 -9.05
N THR A 272 -50.13 -6.48 -8.89
CA THR A 272 -49.73 -7.05 -7.60
C THR A 272 -48.23 -7.13 -7.47
N ILE A 273 -47.73 -7.06 -6.24
CA ILE A 273 -46.33 -7.33 -5.91
C ILE A 273 -46.25 -8.73 -5.33
N ASP A 274 -45.51 -9.61 -6.01
CA ASP A 274 -45.18 -10.93 -5.48
C ASP A 274 -43.85 -10.87 -4.74
N VAL A 275 -43.83 -11.44 -3.53
CA VAL A 275 -42.69 -11.44 -2.62
C VAL A 275 -42.28 -12.88 -2.33
N ASN A 276 -41.14 -13.27 -2.87
CA ASN A 276 -40.56 -14.58 -2.60
C ASN A 276 -39.75 -14.55 -1.31
N ASN A 277 -40.38 -14.98 -0.22
CA ASN A 277 -39.77 -15.06 1.11
C ASN A 277 -38.50 -15.92 1.14
N SER A 278 -38.40 -16.96 0.30
CA SER A 278 -37.20 -17.81 0.23
C SER A 278 -36.04 -17.05 -0.41
N SER A 279 -36.28 -16.31 -1.49
CA SER A 279 -35.25 -15.47 -2.12
C SER A 279 -34.82 -14.32 -1.20
N LEU A 280 -35.76 -13.68 -0.49
CA LEU A 280 -35.40 -12.70 0.56
C LEU A 280 -34.55 -13.33 1.66
N GLY A 281 -34.90 -14.54 2.13
CA GLY A 281 -34.12 -15.29 3.10
C GLY A 281 -32.69 -15.58 2.61
N LEU A 282 -32.53 -15.98 1.34
CA LEU A 282 -31.24 -16.23 0.72
C LEU A 282 -30.40 -14.96 0.59
N VAL A 283 -31.00 -13.81 0.21
CA VAL A 283 -30.30 -12.53 0.16
C VAL A 283 -29.81 -12.13 1.55
N LEU A 284 -30.67 -12.21 2.58
CA LEU A 284 -30.29 -11.87 3.95
C LEU A 284 -29.19 -12.80 4.48
N PHE A 285 -29.28 -14.10 4.20
CA PHE A 285 -28.24 -15.06 4.55
C PHE A 285 -26.92 -14.76 3.82
N GLY A 286 -26.98 -14.45 2.52
CA GLY A 286 -25.82 -14.08 1.72
C GLY A 286 -25.14 -12.81 2.25
N LEU A 287 -25.92 -11.77 2.58
CA LEU A 287 -25.41 -10.54 3.20
C LEU A 287 -24.75 -10.82 4.55
N LEU A 288 -25.38 -11.64 5.40
CA LEU A 288 -24.80 -12.04 6.68
C LEU A 288 -23.48 -12.79 6.49
N ALA A 289 -23.43 -13.76 5.56
CA ALA A 289 -22.22 -14.50 5.23
C ALA A 289 -21.11 -13.56 4.74
N MET A 290 -21.44 -12.57 3.89
CA MET A 290 -20.47 -11.57 3.41
C MET A 290 -19.94 -10.69 4.53
N VAL A 291 -20.80 -10.22 5.43
CA VAL A 291 -20.36 -9.45 6.61
C VAL A 291 -19.42 -10.28 7.48
N LEU A 292 -19.74 -11.55 7.72
CA LEU A 292 -18.91 -12.45 8.53
C LEU A 292 -17.57 -12.79 7.85
N ILE A 293 -17.54 -13.01 6.54
CA ILE A 293 -16.32 -13.40 5.82
C ILE A 293 -15.42 -12.18 5.55
N SER A 294 -15.99 -10.98 5.38
CA SER A 294 -15.25 -9.77 4.99
C SER A 294 -13.97 -9.48 5.77
N PRO A 295 -13.90 -9.60 7.12
CA PRO A 295 -12.70 -9.26 7.87
C PRO A 295 -11.48 -10.11 7.49
N LEU A 296 -11.71 -11.32 6.93
CA LEU A 296 -10.66 -12.25 6.54
C LEU A 296 -9.88 -11.78 5.31
N TYR A 297 -10.47 -10.94 4.45
CA TYR A 297 -9.83 -10.45 3.23
C TYR A 297 -9.66 -8.93 3.15
N SER A 298 -10.33 -8.14 4.01
CA SER A 298 -10.28 -6.66 3.99
C SER A 298 -8.87 -6.06 4.03
N PHE A 299 -7.88 -6.78 4.57
CA PHE A 299 -6.51 -6.27 4.75
C PHE A 299 -5.50 -6.79 3.73
N TRP A 300 -5.86 -7.70 2.81
CA TRP A 300 -4.90 -8.29 1.89
C TRP A 300 -4.18 -7.25 1.03
N THR A 301 -4.91 -6.22 0.57
CA THR A 301 -4.35 -5.13 -0.23
C THR A 301 -3.36 -4.26 0.53
N PHE A 302 -3.48 -4.15 1.86
CA PHE A 302 -2.50 -3.44 2.68
C PHE A 302 -1.15 -4.19 2.74
N TYR A 303 -1.16 -5.53 2.82
CA TYR A 303 0.08 -6.33 2.82
C TYR A 303 0.87 -6.18 1.51
N THR A 304 0.19 -6.13 0.36
CA THR A 304 0.87 -5.88 -0.91
C THR A 304 1.29 -4.43 -1.04
N ALA A 305 0.42 -3.47 -0.70
CA ALA A 305 0.70 -2.04 -0.86
C ALA A 305 1.84 -1.54 0.04
N ASP A 306 2.09 -2.20 1.16
CA ASP A 306 3.23 -1.92 2.03
C ASP A 306 4.58 -2.35 1.42
N GLY A 307 4.54 -3.19 0.38
CA GLY A 307 5.72 -3.64 -0.37
C GLY A 307 6.47 -4.81 0.25
N THR A 308 5.90 -5.46 1.27
CA THR A 308 6.53 -6.57 1.99
C THR A 308 6.11 -7.95 1.48
N HIS A 309 4.98 -8.04 0.76
CA HIS A 309 4.39 -9.31 0.34
C HIS A 309 4.00 -9.30 -1.15
N SER A 310 4.18 -10.44 -1.82
CA SER A 310 3.47 -10.75 -3.07
C SER A 310 1.97 -10.97 -2.83
N ALA A 311 1.15 -10.95 -3.89
CA ALA A 311 -0.29 -11.20 -3.79
C ALA A 311 -0.62 -12.53 -3.08
N ALA A 312 0.07 -13.62 -3.46
CA ALA A 312 -0.15 -14.94 -2.86
C ALA A 312 0.23 -14.96 -1.36
N SER A 313 1.39 -14.41 -1.01
CA SER A 313 1.82 -14.33 0.39
C SER A 313 0.95 -13.37 1.22
N ALA A 314 0.39 -12.33 0.61
CA ALA A 314 -0.51 -11.40 1.28
C ALA A 314 -1.83 -12.07 1.67
N VAL A 315 -2.34 -12.99 0.85
CA VAL A 315 -3.54 -13.79 1.19
C VAL A 315 -3.28 -14.64 2.42
N SER A 316 -2.19 -15.41 2.44
CA SER A 316 -1.91 -16.34 3.55
C SER A 316 -1.58 -15.61 4.86
N HIS A 317 -0.74 -14.57 4.80
CA HIS A 317 -0.41 -13.76 5.97
C HIS A 317 -1.59 -12.93 6.46
N GLY A 318 -2.31 -12.28 5.53
CA GLY A 318 -3.49 -11.49 5.83
C GLY A 318 -4.60 -12.33 6.44
N LEU A 319 -4.87 -13.52 5.91
CA LEU A 319 -5.83 -14.46 6.49
C LEU A 319 -5.44 -14.89 7.90
N LYS A 320 -4.17 -15.24 8.12
CA LYS A 320 -3.66 -15.68 9.42
C LYS A 320 -3.78 -14.57 10.48
N ASP A 321 -3.34 -13.36 10.14
CA ASP A 321 -3.38 -12.22 11.06
C ASP A 321 -4.80 -11.72 11.29
N ALA A 322 -5.66 -11.75 10.26
CA ALA A 322 -7.08 -11.45 10.39
C ALA A 322 -7.81 -12.47 11.25
N ALA A 323 -7.60 -13.78 11.03
CA ALA A 323 -8.19 -14.85 11.83
C ALA A 323 -7.82 -14.73 13.32
N ARG A 324 -6.55 -14.39 13.62
CA ARG A 324 -6.09 -14.14 15.00
C ARG A 324 -6.82 -12.98 15.69
N ASN A 325 -7.25 -11.98 14.90
CA ASN A 325 -7.89 -10.76 15.40
C ASN A 325 -9.38 -10.67 15.05
N TYR A 326 -9.95 -11.77 14.54
CA TYR A 326 -11.26 -11.80 13.88
C TYR A 326 -12.39 -11.11 14.65
N PRO A 327 -12.65 -11.40 15.95
CA PRO A 327 -13.79 -10.79 16.63
C PRO A 327 -13.69 -9.26 16.72
N LYS A 328 -12.47 -8.72 16.84
CA LYS A 328 -12.26 -7.27 16.88
C LYS A 328 -12.40 -6.65 15.48
N LEU A 329 -11.91 -7.34 14.44
CA LEU A 329 -12.06 -6.86 13.07
C LEU A 329 -13.53 -6.91 12.61
N LEU A 330 -14.27 -7.97 12.98
CA LEU A 330 -15.71 -8.07 12.74
C LEU A 330 -16.46 -6.95 13.46
N LEU A 331 -16.14 -6.68 14.73
CA LEU A 331 -16.73 -5.57 15.47
C LEU A 331 -16.46 -4.22 14.81
N PHE A 332 -15.22 -3.98 14.38
CA PHE A 332 -14.86 -2.78 13.63
C PHE A 332 -15.64 -2.65 12.32
N GLN A 333 -15.79 -3.74 11.56
CA GLN A 333 -16.51 -3.73 10.30
C GLN A 333 -18.01 -3.45 10.51
N VAL A 334 -18.64 -4.14 11.46
CA VAL A 334 -20.07 -4.00 11.74
C VAL A 334 -20.37 -2.61 12.30
N LEU A 335 -19.66 -2.18 13.34
CA LEU A 335 -19.89 -0.87 13.95
C LEU A 335 -19.45 0.27 13.02
N GLY A 336 -18.29 0.16 12.39
CA GLY A 336 -17.79 1.15 11.44
C GLY A 336 -18.73 1.30 10.24
N GLY A 337 -19.17 0.18 9.65
CA GLY A 337 -20.14 0.17 8.57
C GLY A 337 -21.49 0.76 8.98
N PHE A 338 -22.00 0.39 10.16
CA PHE A 338 -23.25 0.96 10.68
C PHE A 338 -23.14 2.47 10.90
N VAL A 339 -22.05 2.95 11.52
CA VAL A 339 -21.81 4.39 11.71
C VAL A 339 -21.70 5.12 10.38
N MET A 340 -20.98 4.57 9.40
CA MET A 340 -20.88 5.13 8.05
C MET A 340 -22.25 5.27 7.39
N ILE A 341 -23.11 4.25 7.47
CA ILE A 341 -24.45 4.26 6.90
C ILE A 341 -25.33 5.29 7.63
N VAL A 342 -25.43 5.22 8.96
CA VAL A 342 -26.33 6.08 9.74
C VAL A 342 -25.92 7.54 9.62
N ILE A 343 -24.66 7.87 9.86
CA ILE A 343 -24.20 9.26 9.76
C ILE A 343 -24.22 9.73 8.31
N GLY A 344 -23.84 8.88 7.35
CA GLY A 344 -23.91 9.18 5.93
C GLY A 344 -25.32 9.58 5.51
N VAL A 345 -26.33 8.79 5.84
CA VAL A 345 -27.73 9.11 5.49
C VAL A 345 -28.24 10.34 6.24
N LEU A 346 -28.04 10.42 7.56
CA LEU A 346 -28.55 11.54 8.37
C LEU A 346 -27.97 12.90 7.98
N THR A 347 -26.75 12.92 7.43
CA THR A 347 -26.06 14.16 7.03
C THR A 347 -26.08 14.41 5.52
N ILE A 348 -26.88 13.65 4.75
CA ILE A 348 -26.94 13.74 3.28
C ILE A 348 -25.53 13.60 2.69
N PHE A 349 -24.83 12.58 3.15
CA PHE A 349 -23.47 12.18 2.80
C PHE A 349 -22.34 13.14 3.22
N LEU A 350 -22.64 14.31 3.80
CA LEU A 350 -21.62 15.26 4.27
C LEU A 350 -20.71 14.67 5.36
N GLY A 351 -21.25 13.81 6.23
CA GLY A 351 -20.48 13.12 7.25
C GLY A 351 -19.41 12.18 6.68
N LEU A 352 -19.57 11.70 5.44
CA LEU A 352 -18.58 10.86 4.78
C LEU A 352 -17.28 11.62 4.47
N ILE A 353 -17.33 12.95 4.37
CA ILE A 353 -16.13 13.80 4.16
C ILE A 353 -15.11 13.59 5.29
N VAL A 354 -15.60 13.34 6.52
CA VAL A 354 -14.75 13.06 7.68
C VAL A 354 -14.60 11.56 7.90
N LEU A 355 -15.70 10.80 7.80
CA LEU A 355 -15.69 9.39 8.18
C LEU A 355 -14.95 8.50 7.19
N ALA A 356 -15.01 8.78 5.88
CA ALA A 356 -14.30 7.98 4.88
C ALA A 356 -12.77 7.99 5.10
N PRO A 357 -12.09 9.15 5.19
CA PRO A 357 -10.66 9.15 5.45
C PRO A 357 -10.33 8.61 6.85
N ALA A 358 -11.17 8.87 7.87
CA ALA A 358 -10.97 8.31 9.21
C ALA A 358 -11.01 6.78 9.20
N TYR A 359 -11.97 6.17 8.50
CA TYR A 359 -12.12 4.73 8.37
C TYR A 359 -10.91 4.10 7.66
N PHE A 360 -10.44 4.71 6.56
CA PHE A 360 -9.23 4.25 5.86
C PHE A 360 -7.97 4.34 6.73
N LEU A 361 -7.78 5.44 7.46
CA LEU A 361 -6.66 5.64 8.37
C LEU A 361 -6.68 4.67 9.55
N THR A 362 -7.85 4.43 10.12
CA THR A 362 -8.04 3.40 11.15
C THR A 362 -7.68 2.03 10.60
N SER A 363 -8.10 1.70 9.37
CA SER A 363 -7.76 0.43 8.72
C SER A 363 -6.25 0.28 8.51
N ALA A 364 -5.56 1.33 8.06
CA ALA A 364 -4.10 1.33 7.93
C ALA A 364 -3.40 1.10 9.29
N HIS A 365 -3.90 1.72 10.35
CA HIS A 365 -3.37 1.54 11.69
C HIS A 365 -3.63 0.13 12.26
N LEU A 366 -4.82 -0.43 12.00
CA LEU A 366 -5.14 -1.82 12.35
C LEU A 366 -4.23 -2.81 11.61
N TYR A 367 -4.01 -2.58 10.31
CA TYR A 367 -3.07 -3.35 9.51
C TYR A 367 -1.66 -3.35 10.13
N ARG A 368 -1.12 -2.18 10.48
CA ARG A 368 0.21 -2.08 11.12
C ARG A 368 0.27 -2.78 12.48
N GLN A 369 -0.78 -2.67 13.29
CA GLN A 369 -0.88 -3.39 14.56
C GLN A 369 -0.83 -4.91 14.37
N MET A 370 -1.61 -5.45 13.42
CA MET A 370 -1.75 -6.89 13.23
C MET A 370 -0.58 -7.53 12.48
N SER A 371 0.02 -6.82 11.51
CA SER A 371 1.22 -7.26 10.78
C SER A 371 2.52 -7.13 11.61
N GLY A 372 2.46 -6.45 12.76
CA GLY A 372 3.65 -6.17 13.57
C GLY A 372 4.55 -5.08 12.98
N GLY A 373 3.99 -4.25 12.10
CA GLY A 373 4.65 -3.06 11.54
C GLY A 373 4.81 -1.95 12.57
N VAL A 374 5.39 -0.84 12.16
CA VAL A 374 5.63 0.32 13.04
C VAL A 374 4.35 1.15 13.19
N ILE A 375 4.06 1.61 14.41
CA ILE A 375 2.90 2.46 14.72
C ILE A 375 3.30 3.63 15.64
N PRO A 376 2.57 4.75 15.64
CA PRO A 376 2.82 5.85 16.58
C PRO A 376 2.51 5.41 18.01
N ALA A 377 3.46 5.60 18.92
CA ALA A 377 3.35 5.24 20.33
C ALA A 377 2.16 5.94 20.99
N ALA A 378 1.52 5.24 21.93
CA ALA A 378 0.45 5.84 22.70
C ALA A 378 1.01 7.02 23.53
N PRO A 379 0.25 8.13 23.65
CA PRO A 379 0.60 9.16 24.62
C PRO A 379 0.74 8.51 26.00
N ARG A 380 1.88 8.71 26.67
CA ARG A 380 2.02 8.35 28.08
C ARG A 380 1.10 9.28 28.86
N ASN A 381 0.10 8.71 29.53
CA ASN A 381 -0.80 9.45 30.42
C ASN A 381 -0.09 9.84 31.71
#